data_AF-A0A560X973-F1
#
_entry.id   AF-A0A560X973-F1
#
_cell.length_a   1.000
_cell.length_b   1.000
_cell.length_c   1.000
_cell.angle_alpha   90.00
_cell.angle_beta   90.00
_cell.angle_gamma   90.00
#
_symmetry.space_group_name_H-M   'P 1'
#
loop_
_entity.id
_entity.type
_entity.pdbx_description
1 polymer ?
#
loop_
_entity_poly.entity_id
_entity_poly.type
_entity_poly.pdbx_seq_one_letter_code
_entity_poly.pdbx_strand_id
1 'polypeptide(L)'
;MDEIIELDQRISTAVVRGRGIRLSDEELDTLVQIGAIEVLKAAAGVALKQRTAVRQKEREEYRALRLSGDPAKEREAVQIAAERARRVGRPKARVPKSAFKG
;
A
#
# COMPACT_ATOMS: atom_id res chain seq x y z
N MET A 1 9.50 1.89 -27.03
CA MET A 1 9.47 3.08 -26.16
C MET A 1 8.24 3.04 -25.26
N ASP A 2 7.07 2.68 -25.81
CA ASP A 2 5.81 2.55 -25.05
C ASP A 2 5.85 1.48 -23.94
N GLU A 3 6.52 0.34 -24.18
CA GLU A 3 6.67 -0.73 -23.18
C GLU A 3 7.40 -0.29 -21.90
N ILE A 4 8.38 0.60 -22.02
CA ILE A 4 9.12 1.13 -20.86
C ILE A 4 8.22 2.02 -20.00
N ILE A 5 7.36 2.81 -20.66
CA ILE A 5 6.41 3.73 -19.99
C ILE A 5 5.31 2.94 -19.27
N GLU A 6 4.80 1.87 -19.90
CA GLU A 6 3.81 0.99 -19.26
C GLU A 6 4.40 0.25 -18.06
N LEU A 7 5.64 -0.24 -18.17
CA LEU A 7 6.34 -0.88 -17.07
C LEU A 7 6.54 0.08 -15.91
N ASP A 8 6.95 1.33 -16.17
CA ASP A 8 7.10 2.36 -15.14
C ASP A 8 5.77 2.68 -14.43
N GLN A 9 4.67 2.82 -15.18
CA GLN A 9 3.34 3.02 -14.59
C GLN A 9 2.88 1.84 -13.74
N ARG A 10 3.18 0.60 -14.17
CA ARG A 10 2.88 -0.62 -13.40
C ARG A 10 3.71 -0.68 -12.12
N ILE A 11 5.01 -0.38 -12.19
CA ILE A 11 5.89 -0.34 -11.02
C ILE A 11 5.41 0.74 -10.06
N SER A 12 5.17 1.96 -10.53
CA SER A 12 4.65 3.07 -9.74
C SER A 12 3.33 2.71 -9.06
N THR A 13 2.39 2.10 -9.79
CA THR A 13 1.12 1.65 -9.23
C THR A 13 1.29 0.54 -8.19
N ALA A 14 2.17 -0.44 -8.46
CA ALA A 14 2.47 -1.54 -7.54
C ALA A 14 3.10 -1.01 -6.24
N VAL A 15 4.05 -0.07 -6.37
CA VAL A 15 4.70 0.63 -5.26
C VAL A 15 3.71 1.50 -4.48
N VAL A 16 2.75 2.16 -5.14
CA VAL A 16 1.67 2.96 -4.51
C VAL A 16 0.56 2.10 -3.93
N ARG A 17 0.40 0.84 -4.34
CA ARG A 17 -0.60 -0.09 -3.77
C ARG A 17 -0.05 -1.16 -2.82
N GLY A 18 1.26 -1.36 -2.80
CA GLY A 18 1.98 -2.18 -1.83
C GLY A 18 1.91 -3.63 -2.24
N ARG A 19 1.84 -3.85 -3.56
CA ARG A 19 1.73 -5.13 -4.22
C ARG A 19 3.05 -5.39 -4.93
N GLY A 20 3.44 -6.66 -5.03
CA GLY A 20 4.52 -7.05 -5.92
C GLY A 20 4.12 -6.80 -7.37
N ILE A 21 5.09 -6.45 -8.21
CA ILE A 21 4.93 -6.47 -9.66
C ILE A 21 5.36 -7.86 -10.16
N ARG A 22 4.62 -8.41 -11.12
CA ARG A 22 5.09 -9.54 -11.92
C ARG A 22 5.63 -8.95 -13.22
N LEU A 23 6.85 -9.35 -13.55
CA LEU A 23 7.47 -9.04 -14.84
C LEU A 23 7.20 -10.22 -15.79
N SER A 24 6.96 -9.94 -17.06
CA SER A 24 7.03 -10.97 -18.10
C SER A 24 8.49 -11.37 -18.35
N ASP A 25 8.70 -12.48 -19.06
CA ASP A 25 10.05 -12.92 -19.43
C ASP A 25 10.74 -11.89 -20.34
N GLU A 26 10.00 -11.27 -21.27
CA GLU A 26 10.49 -10.22 -22.16
C GLU A 26 10.90 -8.94 -21.41
N GLU A 27 10.13 -8.54 -20.39
CA GLU A 27 10.49 -7.42 -19.51
C GLU A 27 11.76 -7.74 -18.70
N LEU A 28 11.90 -9.00 -18.27
CA LEU A 28 13.08 -9.45 -17.54
C LEU A 28 14.32 -9.41 -18.45
N ASP A 29 14.23 -9.97 -19.66
CA ASP A 29 15.30 -10.00 -20.64
C ASP A 29 15.77 -8.58 -21.00
N THR A 30 14.84 -7.66 -21.20
CA THR A 30 15.15 -6.25 -21.44
C THR A 30 15.94 -5.64 -20.28
N LEU A 31 15.52 -5.90 -19.04
CA LEU A 31 16.21 -5.41 -17.84
C LEU A 31 17.59 -6.05 -17.65
N VAL A 32 17.76 -7.33 -18.00
CA VAL A 32 19.07 -8.00 -18.04
C VAL A 32 19.97 -7.31 -19.07
N GLN A 33 19.47 -7.13 -20.29
CA GLN A 33 20.23 -6.61 -21.42
C GLN A 33 20.78 -5.20 -21.16
N ILE A 34 20.00 -4.35 -20.50
CA ILE A 34 20.42 -2.99 -20.13
C ILE A 34 21.13 -2.92 -18.78
N GLY A 35 21.29 -4.03 -18.07
CA GLY A 35 21.94 -4.10 -16.76
C GLY A 35 21.17 -3.42 -15.61
N ALA A 36 19.86 -3.18 -15.76
CA ALA A 36 19.06 -2.42 -14.80
C ALA A 36 18.47 -3.26 -13.66
N ILE A 37 18.62 -4.59 -13.67
CA ILE A 37 18.04 -5.48 -12.65
C ILE A 37 18.50 -5.13 -11.23
N GLU A 38 19.79 -4.88 -11.04
CA GLU A 38 20.36 -4.52 -9.74
C GLU A 38 19.77 -3.21 -9.22
N VAL A 39 19.65 -2.21 -10.11
CA VAL A 39 19.07 -0.90 -9.82
C VAL A 39 17.60 -1.05 -9.43
N LEU A 40 16.84 -1.85 -10.19
CA LEU A 40 15.43 -2.11 -9.92
C LEU A 40 15.23 -2.78 -8.55
N LYS A 41 16.04 -3.79 -8.22
CA LYS A 41 15.99 -4.47 -6.92
C LYS A 41 16.27 -3.50 -5.78
N ALA A 42 17.31 -2.67 -5.91
CA ALA A 42 17.68 -1.69 -4.91
C ALA A 42 16.57 -0.66 -4.70
N ALA A 43 16.04 -0.08 -5.79
CA ALA A 43 14.96 0.90 -5.75
C ALA A 43 13.68 0.32 -5.14
N ALA A 44 13.29 -0.89 -5.54
CA ALA A 44 12.13 -1.59 -4.98
C ALA A 44 12.30 -1.85 -3.47
N GLY A 45 13.50 -2.25 -3.05
CA GLY A 45 13.83 -2.46 -1.64
C GLY A 45 13.68 -1.19 -0.80
N VAL A 46 14.19 -0.05 -1.29
CA VAL A 46 14.07 1.25 -0.62
C VAL A 46 12.61 1.67 -0.51
N ALA A 47 11.85 1.60 -1.60
CA ALA A 47 10.44 1.97 -1.63
C ALA A 47 9.60 1.11 -0.67
N LEU A 48 9.85 -0.20 -0.62
CA LEU A 48 9.18 -1.11 0.31
C LEU A 48 9.50 -0.80 1.78
N LYS A 49 10.76 -0.48 2.10
CA LYS A 49 11.17 -0.08 3.46
C LYS A 49 10.45 1.20 3.91
N GLN A 50 10.53 2.26 3.10
CA GLN A 50 9.87 3.53 3.38
C GLN A 50 8.38 3.33 3.64
N ARG A 51 7.72 2.56 2.77
CA ARG A 51 6.28 2.32 2.90
C ARG A 51 5.91 1.46 4.11
N THR A 52 6.77 0.52 4.47
CA THR A 52 6.55 -0.29 5.68
C THR A 52 6.65 0.58 6.92
N ALA A 53 7.61 1.50 6.97
CA ALA A 53 7.72 2.48 8.05
C ALA A 53 6.47 3.36 8.16
N VAL A 54 5.95 3.88 7.03
CA VAL A 54 4.69 4.66 7.03
C VAL A 54 3.53 3.83 7.57
N ARG A 55 3.35 2.59 7.09
CA ARG A 55 2.28 1.70 7.56
C ARG A 55 2.41 1.35 9.05
N GLN A 56 3.64 1.24 9.56
CA GLN A 56 3.89 0.98 10.97
C GLN A 56 3.50 2.20 11.82
N LYS A 57 3.94 3.40 11.42
CA LYS A 57 3.58 4.65 12.09
C LYS A 57 2.06 4.86 12.16
N GLU A 58 1.36 4.64 11.05
CA GLU A 58 -0.12 4.73 11.02
C GLU A 58 -0.80 3.70 11.94
N ARG A 59 -0.23 2.50 12.09
CA ARG A 59 -0.76 1.48 13.01
C ARG A 59 -0.53 1.88 14.46
N GLU A 60 0.62 2.48 14.77
CA GLU A 60 0.96 2.98 16.10
C GLU A 60 0.05 4.16 16.47
N GLU A 61 -0.15 5.12 15.56
CA GLU A 61 -1.09 6.25 15.72
C GLU A 61 -2.53 5.75 15.95
N TYR A 62 -3.00 4.80 15.15
CA TYR A 62 -4.33 4.21 15.33
C TYR A 62 -4.48 3.46 16.66
N ARG A 63 -3.44 2.73 17.09
CA ARG A 63 -3.43 2.07 18.41
C ARG A 63 -3.47 3.09 19.55
N ALA A 64 -2.69 4.17 19.45
CA ALA A 64 -2.67 5.23 20.46
C ALA A 64 -4.03 5.93 20.58
N LEU A 65 -4.69 6.23 19.45
CA LEU A 65 -6.05 6.79 19.44
C LEU A 65 -7.07 5.85 20.07
N ARG A 66 -7.02 4.55 19.74
CA ARG A 66 -7.94 3.55 20.29
C ARG A 66 -7.72 3.26 21.78
N LEU A 67 -6.47 3.29 22.27
CA LEU A 67 -6.15 3.06 23.68
C LEU A 67 -6.39 4.30 24.57
N SER A 68 -6.69 5.46 23.98
CA SER A 68 -6.95 6.69 24.74
C SER A 68 -8.22 6.67 25.59
N GLY A 69 -9.16 5.74 25.32
CA GLY A 69 -10.42 5.60 26.05
C GLY A 69 -11.40 6.77 25.88
N ASP A 70 -11.09 7.72 24.99
CA ASP A 70 -11.89 8.91 24.74
C ASP A 70 -12.91 8.64 23.61
N PRO A 71 -14.24 8.67 23.89
CA PRO A 71 -15.27 8.34 22.92
C PRO A 71 -15.25 9.22 21.66
N ALA A 72 -14.74 10.45 21.77
CA ALA A 72 -14.61 11.35 20.62
C ALA A 72 -13.52 10.86 19.64
N LYS A 73 -12.39 10.38 20.17
CA LYS A 73 -11.27 9.86 19.36
C LYS A 73 -11.57 8.50 18.74
N GLU A 74 -12.41 7.69 19.39
CA GLU A 74 -12.90 6.44 18.80
C GLU A 74 -13.77 6.68 17.57
N ARG A 75 -14.65 7.70 17.61
CA ARG A 75 -15.48 8.08 16.45
C ARG A 75 -14.64 8.58 15.28
N GLU A 76 -13.61 9.37 15.56
CA GLU A 76 -12.66 9.87 14.56
C GLU A 76 -11.87 8.74 13.91
N ALA A 77 -11.39 7.77 14.70
CA ALA A 77 -10.70 6.58 14.20
C ALA A 77 -11.58 5.72 13.28
N VAL A 78 -12.88 5.60 13.58
CA VAL A 78 -13.85 4.89 12.73
C VAL A 78 -14.09 5.62 11.41
N GLN A 79 -14.18 6.96 11.42
CA GLN A 79 -14.35 7.75 10.19
C GLN A 79 -13.12 7.66 9.29
N ILE A 80 -11.91 7.76 9.84
CA ILE A 80 -10.65 7.60 9.10
C ILE A 80 -10.56 6.20 8.47
N ALA A 81 -10.96 5.15 9.20
CA ALA A 81 -10.99 3.79 8.69
C ALA A 81 -12.00 3.61 7.54
N ALA A 82 -13.18 4.24 7.64
CA ALA A 82 -14.20 4.22 6.59
C ALA A 82 -13.75 4.98 5.33
N GLU A 83 -13.09 6.12 5.48
CA GLU A 83 -12.55 6.88 4.35
C GLU A 83 -11.43 6.12 3.64
N ARG A 84 -10.55 5.44 4.40
CA ARG A 84 -9.57 4.50 3.85
C ARG A 84 -10.21 3.37 3.06
N ALA A 85 -11.26 2.77 3.61
CA ALA A 85 -11.96 1.68 2.92
C ALA A 85 -12.55 2.15 1.58
N ARG A 86 -13.06 3.39 1.50
CA ARG A 86 -13.53 4.00 0.24
C ARG A 86 -12.40 4.23 -0.75
N ARG A 87 -11.26 4.78 -0.32
CA ARG A 87 -10.10 5.05 -1.21
C ARG A 87 -9.43 3.78 -1.75
N VAL A 88 -9.43 2.68 -0.98
CA VAL A 88 -8.72 1.44 -1.34
C VAL A 88 -9.59 0.46 -2.14
N GLY A 89 -10.90 0.72 -2.29
CA GLY A 89 -11.76 0.06 -3.27
C GLY A 89 -12.12 -1.41 -2.98
N ARG A 90 -11.78 -1.99 -1.83
CA ARG A 90 -12.34 -3.27 -1.34
C ARG A 90 -12.32 -3.34 0.19
N PRO A 91 -13.42 -3.74 0.85
CA PRO A 91 -13.43 -3.94 2.29
C PRO A 91 -12.71 -5.24 2.63
N LYS A 92 -11.48 -5.15 3.15
CA LYS A 92 -10.88 -6.20 3.98
C LYS A 92 -10.90 -5.85 5.46
N ALA A 93 -11.76 -4.91 5.86
CA ALA A 93 -12.12 -4.77 7.26
C ALA A 93 -13.10 -5.90 7.60
N ARG A 94 -12.70 -6.87 8.42
CA ARG A 94 -13.63 -7.71 9.17
C ARG A 94 -14.36 -6.78 10.14
N VAL A 95 -15.31 -6.00 9.64
CA VAL A 95 -16.21 -5.21 10.48
C VAL A 95 -17.21 -6.21 11.08
N PRO A 96 -17.32 -6.33 12.41
CA PRO A 96 -18.33 -7.17 13.03
C PRO A 96 -19.72 -6.77 12.54
N LYS A 97 -20.56 -7.75 12.18
CA LYS A 97 -21.93 -7.54 11.67
C LYS A 97 -22.82 -6.71 12.62
N SER A 98 -22.44 -6.57 13.89
CA SER A 98 -23.12 -5.72 14.87
C SER A 98 -23.08 -4.23 14.55
N ALA A 99 -22.14 -3.76 13.72
CA ALA A 99 -22.04 -2.35 13.32
C ALA A 99 -23.03 -1.93 12.21
N PHE A 100 -23.81 -2.87 11.66
CA PHE A 100 -24.72 -2.62 10.53
C PHE A 100 -26.22 -2.69 10.89
N LYS A 101 -26.59 -2.85 12.17
CA LYS A 101 -27.99 -2.72 12.59
C LYS A 101 -28.25 -1.31 13.12
N GLY A 102 -28.73 -0.46 12.22
CA GLY A 102 -29.58 0.69 12.51
C GLY A 102 -30.94 0.43 11.89
#